data_AF-A0A813Y725-F1
#
_entry.id   AF-A0A813Y725-F1
#
_cell.length_a   1.000
_cell.length_b   1.000
_cell.length_c   1.000
_cell.angle_alpha   90.00
_cell.angle_beta   90.00
_cell.angle_gamma   90.00
#
_symmetry.space_group_name_H-M   'P 1'
#
loop_
_entity.id
_entity.type
_entity.pdbx_description
1 polymer ?
#
loop_
_entity_poly.entity_id
_entity_poly.type
_entity_poly.pdbx_seq_one_letter_code
_entity_poly.pdbx_strand_id
1 'polypeptide(L)'
;MYPQQYPPTAPPPAYPSNQVGFNSLSQTNDERMSKFQYLVNLYEINREFATRLRGLEGYEIAFIVDDSGSMNTPLGDLSGPFDHNPTRWDELRRTVSIVVDIASVFDPDGVDIFFLNREPMRNVKNAEELKPVFAMPPSGPTPIARVLRHVLQAKQLEVQERKLLILIATDGIPTNDSGQQDTKTLENVLRHERKPINRIPVTIIASKQLEVQERKLLILIATDGIPTNDSGQQDTKTLENVLRHERKPINRIPVTIIACTDDDECIGYLNNWDKKIPNLDVADDYKSERTEIHKVQGKEFPFSFGDYVVKVLMGAVDDWFDTLDERRVTGSGPPDRHGSKGKKSKCCIS
;
A
#
# COMPACT_ATOMS: atom_id res chain seq x y z
N MET A 1 -6.81 -60.41 -53.19
CA MET A 1 -7.67 -59.44 -52.45
C MET A 1 -7.00 -58.09 -52.54
N TYR A 2 -7.71 -57.04 -52.97
CA TYR A 2 -7.17 -55.68 -53.01
C TYR A 2 -7.47 -54.96 -51.67
N PRO A 3 -6.54 -54.17 -51.12
CA PRO A 3 -6.81 -53.39 -49.91
C PRO A 3 -7.80 -52.25 -50.21
N GLN A 4 -8.76 -52.04 -49.31
CA GLN A 4 -9.68 -50.90 -49.40
C GLN A 4 -8.92 -49.58 -49.22
N GLN A 5 -9.14 -48.64 -50.14
CA GLN A 5 -8.75 -47.25 -49.94
C GLN A 5 -9.85 -46.54 -49.13
N TYR A 6 -9.49 -46.00 -47.98
CA TYR A 6 -10.37 -45.08 -47.24
C TYR A 6 -10.37 -43.71 -47.93
N PRO A 7 -11.51 -43.01 -48.01
CA PRO A 7 -11.55 -41.66 -48.56
C PRO A 7 -10.76 -40.68 -47.68
N PRO A 8 -10.20 -39.60 -48.25
CA PRO A 8 -9.47 -38.61 -47.48
C PRO A 8 -10.38 -37.95 -46.44
N THR A 9 -9.98 -38.00 -45.17
CA THR A 9 -10.64 -37.27 -44.08
C THR A 9 -10.61 -35.77 -44.36
N ALA A 10 -11.75 -35.09 -44.20
CA ALA A 10 -11.84 -33.65 -44.30
C ALA A 10 -10.83 -32.97 -43.36
N PRO A 11 -10.23 -31.82 -43.75
CA PRO A 11 -9.37 -31.07 -42.84
C PRO A 11 -10.16 -30.67 -41.59
N PRO A 12 -9.52 -30.65 -40.40
CA PRO A 12 -10.20 -30.23 -39.17
C PRO A 12 -10.74 -28.81 -39.33
N PRO A 13 -11.89 -28.49 -38.70
CA PRO A 13 -12.43 -27.13 -38.74
C PRO A 13 -11.38 -26.14 -38.21
N ALA A 14 -11.28 -24.98 -38.86
CA ALA A 14 -10.34 -23.95 -38.43
C ALA A 14 -10.61 -23.58 -36.97
N TYR A 15 -9.62 -23.80 -36.10
CA TYR A 15 -9.71 -23.40 -34.70
C TYR A 15 -9.99 -21.89 -34.63
N PRO A 16 -11.04 -21.44 -33.92
CA PRO A 16 -11.26 -20.02 -33.73
C PRO A 16 -10.05 -19.43 -33.01
N SER A 17 -9.42 -18.44 -33.63
CA SER A 17 -8.29 -17.73 -33.05
C SER A 17 -8.75 -16.99 -31.78
N ASN A 18 -8.35 -17.50 -30.62
CA ASN A 18 -8.61 -16.89 -29.31
C ASN A 18 -7.83 -15.56 -29.14
N GLN A 19 -8.26 -14.52 -29.85
CA GLN A 19 -7.76 -13.14 -29.72
C GLN A 19 -8.34 -12.40 -28.50
N VAL A 20 -9.34 -13.00 -27.83
CA VAL A 20 -10.15 -12.38 -26.76
C VAL A 20 -9.34 -12.08 -25.48
N GLY A 21 -8.17 -12.71 -25.29
CA GLY A 21 -7.37 -12.60 -24.05
C GLY A 21 -6.22 -11.59 -24.06
N PHE A 22 -5.89 -10.97 -25.19
CA PHE A 22 -4.78 -9.98 -25.27
C PHE A 22 -5.28 -8.55 -25.38
N ASN A 23 -6.33 -8.30 -26.18
CA ASN A 23 -6.83 -6.93 -26.40
C ASN A 23 -7.47 -6.30 -25.16
N SER A 24 -8.10 -7.09 -24.28
CA SER A 24 -8.72 -6.56 -23.06
C SER A 24 -7.69 -6.08 -22.04
N LEU A 25 -6.63 -6.87 -21.80
CA LEU A 25 -5.55 -6.52 -20.88
C LEU A 25 -4.72 -5.31 -21.35
N SER A 26 -4.52 -5.13 -22.66
CA SER A 26 -3.90 -3.91 -23.19
C SER A 26 -4.83 -2.70 -23.00
N GLN A 27 -6.10 -2.80 -23.38
CA GLN A 27 -7.09 -1.72 -23.21
C GLN A 27 -7.21 -1.26 -21.75
N THR A 28 -7.31 -2.18 -20.79
CA THR A 28 -7.35 -1.82 -19.36
C THR A 28 -6.07 -1.15 -18.87
N ASN A 29 -4.90 -1.46 -19.46
CA ASN A 29 -3.66 -0.78 -19.11
C ASN A 29 -3.58 0.62 -19.74
N ASP A 30 -4.04 0.79 -20.97
CA ASP A 30 -4.08 2.08 -21.67
C ASP A 30 -5.05 3.05 -21.00
N GLU A 31 -6.24 2.58 -20.59
CA GLU A 31 -7.20 3.35 -19.79
C GLU A 31 -6.62 3.75 -18.42
N ARG A 32 -5.99 2.81 -17.72
CA ARG A 32 -5.34 3.03 -16.41
C ARG A 32 -4.20 4.05 -16.51
N MET A 33 -3.37 3.96 -17.54
CA MET A 33 -2.28 4.92 -17.79
C MET A 33 -2.82 6.29 -18.23
N SER A 34 -3.95 6.32 -18.93
CA SER A 34 -4.66 7.57 -19.27
C SER A 34 -5.25 8.24 -18.02
N LYS A 35 -5.88 7.48 -17.11
CA LYS A 35 -6.31 7.97 -15.79
C LYS A 35 -5.09 8.50 -15.01
N PHE A 36 -3.98 7.77 -15.01
CA PHE A 36 -2.76 8.20 -14.34
C PHE A 36 -2.25 9.55 -14.87
N GLN A 37 -2.10 9.68 -16.18
CA GLN A 37 -1.63 10.91 -16.82
C GLN A 37 -2.58 12.08 -16.58
N TYR A 38 -3.90 11.84 -16.54
CA TYR A 38 -4.89 12.85 -16.17
C TYR A 38 -4.69 13.33 -14.73
N LEU A 39 -4.54 12.43 -13.75
CA LEU A 39 -4.35 12.80 -12.34
C LEU A 39 -3.01 13.51 -12.11
N VAL A 40 -1.93 13.07 -12.78
CA VAL A 40 -0.62 13.74 -12.76
C VAL A 40 -0.72 15.19 -13.23
N ASN A 41 -1.48 15.45 -14.30
CA ASN A 41 -1.72 16.79 -14.80
C ASN A 41 -2.65 17.59 -13.88
N LEU A 42 -3.73 16.97 -13.37
CA LEU A 42 -4.75 17.62 -12.53
C LEU A 42 -4.18 18.12 -11.19
N TYR A 43 -3.27 17.36 -10.59
CA TYR A 43 -2.65 17.70 -9.30
C TYR A 43 -1.25 18.32 -9.43
N GLU A 44 -0.84 18.67 -10.66
CA GLU A 44 0.46 19.30 -10.94
C GLU A 44 1.65 18.50 -10.39
N ILE A 45 1.60 17.17 -10.53
CA ILE A 45 2.65 16.26 -10.04
C ILE A 45 3.87 16.35 -10.95
N ASN A 46 5.03 16.59 -10.36
CA ASN A 46 6.31 16.65 -11.06
C ASN A 46 6.64 15.32 -11.74
N ARG A 47 7.28 15.38 -12.92
CA ARG A 47 7.62 14.19 -13.70
C ARG A 47 8.50 13.17 -12.94
N GLU A 48 9.44 13.62 -12.11
CA GLU A 48 10.28 12.71 -11.31
C GLU A 48 9.43 12.00 -10.24
N PHE A 49 8.57 12.75 -9.55
CA PHE A 49 7.62 12.25 -8.56
C PHE A 49 6.68 11.20 -9.20
N ALA A 50 6.04 11.53 -10.32
CA ALA A 50 5.17 10.63 -11.08
C ALA A 50 5.91 9.38 -11.60
N THR A 51 7.18 9.50 -11.98
CA THR A 51 7.99 8.35 -12.43
C THR A 51 8.25 7.37 -11.29
N ARG A 52 8.60 7.87 -10.10
CA ARG A 52 8.88 7.03 -8.91
C ARG A 52 7.62 6.44 -8.29
N LEU A 53 6.50 7.17 -8.33
CA LEU A 53 5.19 6.72 -7.85
C LEU A 53 4.74 5.39 -8.47
N ARG A 54 5.18 5.08 -9.70
CA ARG A 54 4.98 3.76 -10.32
C ARG A 54 5.61 2.60 -9.55
N GLY A 55 6.50 2.87 -8.59
CA GLY A 55 7.02 1.88 -7.63
C GLY A 55 5.95 1.26 -6.72
N LEU A 56 4.73 1.81 -6.69
CA LEU A 56 3.57 1.20 -6.04
C LEU A 56 2.86 0.12 -6.89
N GLU A 57 3.25 -0.09 -8.15
CA GLU A 57 2.71 -1.21 -8.94
C GLU A 57 2.97 -2.55 -8.21
N GLY A 58 1.90 -3.29 -7.89
CA GLY A 58 1.96 -4.55 -7.13
C GLY A 58 1.93 -4.40 -5.60
N TYR A 59 1.68 -3.19 -5.08
CA TYR A 59 1.25 -3.00 -3.70
C TYR A 59 -0.25 -3.24 -3.55
N GLU A 60 -0.61 -3.82 -2.41
CA GLU A 60 -1.91 -3.70 -1.76
C GLU A 60 -1.89 -2.39 -0.95
N ILE A 61 -2.95 -1.58 -1.00
CA ILE A 61 -2.98 -0.28 -0.29
C ILE A 61 -4.17 -0.21 0.68
N ALA A 62 -3.87 0.01 1.96
CA ALA A 62 -4.86 0.18 3.01
C ALA A 62 -4.69 1.51 3.74
N PHE A 63 -5.80 2.15 4.06
CA PHE A 63 -5.88 3.38 4.85
C PHE A 63 -6.46 3.07 6.23
N ILE A 64 -5.92 3.72 7.25
CA ILE A 64 -6.50 3.87 8.58
C ILE A 64 -6.80 5.36 8.72
N VAL A 65 -8.09 5.70 8.73
CA VAL A 65 -8.59 7.07 8.77
C VAL A 65 -9.11 7.36 10.17
N ASP A 66 -8.47 8.31 10.85
CA ASP A 66 -8.95 8.85 12.11
C ASP A 66 -10.24 9.62 11.90
N ASP A 67 -11.29 9.11 12.54
CA ASP A 67 -12.61 9.71 12.60
C ASP A 67 -13.04 9.92 14.06
N SER A 68 -12.09 10.16 14.95
CA SER A 68 -12.30 10.46 16.36
C SER A 68 -12.80 11.89 16.61
N GLY A 69 -13.26 12.17 17.83
CA GLY A 69 -13.85 13.48 18.16
C GLY A 69 -12.93 14.69 17.97
N SER A 70 -11.60 14.52 18.11
CA SER A 70 -10.61 15.59 17.95
C SER A 70 -10.54 16.15 16.53
N MET A 71 -10.85 15.34 15.52
CA MET A 71 -10.89 15.73 14.11
C MET A 71 -11.90 16.86 13.80
N ASN A 72 -12.82 17.18 14.70
CA ASN A 72 -13.71 18.36 14.59
C ASN A 72 -13.00 19.69 14.91
N THR A 73 -11.74 19.68 15.33
CA THR A 73 -10.98 20.89 15.68
C THR A 73 -10.80 21.78 14.43
N PRO A 74 -11.14 23.09 14.51
CA PRO A 74 -10.90 24.03 13.41
C PRO A 74 -9.41 24.26 13.13
N LEU A 75 -9.06 24.42 11.85
CA LEU A 75 -7.70 24.76 11.40
C LEU A 75 -7.51 26.27 11.38
N GLY A 76 -7.00 26.81 12.50
CA GLY A 76 -6.67 28.21 12.68
C GLY A 76 -7.87 29.18 12.74
N ASP A 77 -7.56 30.44 13.03
CA ASP A 77 -8.55 31.53 13.17
C ASP A 77 -8.79 32.26 11.84
N LEU A 78 -9.48 31.62 10.88
CA LEU A 78 -10.05 32.38 9.75
C LEU A 78 -11.08 33.38 10.30
N SER A 79 -10.79 34.66 10.10
CA SER A 79 -11.37 35.76 10.88
C SER A 79 -12.56 36.41 10.14
N GLY A 80 -13.61 35.64 9.89
CA GLY A 80 -14.82 36.10 9.19
C GLY A 80 -16.11 35.64 9.88
N PRO A 81 -17.08 36.50 10.19
CA PRO A 81 -18.32 36.11 10.89
C PRO A 81 -19.28 35.24 10.07
N PHE A 82 -18.91 34.88 8.84
CA PHE A 82 -19.69 34.04 7.91
C PHE A 82 -18.87 32.91 7.28
N ASP A 83 -17.58 32.79 7.62
CA ASP A 83 -16.72 31.74 7.06
C ASP A 83 -16.78 30.48 7.94
N HIS A 84 -16.94 29.32 7.31
CA HIS A 84 -16.72 28.05 7.99
C HIS A 84 -15.21 27.78 8.04
N ASN A 85 -14.60 27.90 9.22
CA ASN A 85 -13.22 27.46 9.40
C ASN A 85 -13.15 25.95 9.09
N PRO A 86 -12.30 25.52 8.14
CA PRO A 86 -12.20 24.10 7.81
C PRO A 86 -11.68 23.35 9.03
N THR A 87 -12.24 22.18 9.29
CA THR A 87 -11.79 21.31 10.38
C THR A 87 -10.63 20.42 9.93
N ARG A 88 -9.92 19.82 10.90
CA ARG A 88 -8.94 18.74 10.61
C ARG A 88 -9.57 17.62 9.78
N TRP A 89 -10.86 17.33 9.99
CA TRP A 89 -11.65 16.40 9.17
C TRP A 89 -11.84 16.85 7.72
N ASP A 90 -12.07 18.14 7.46
CA ASP A 90 -12.19 18.67 6.10
C ASP A 90 -10.88 18.57 5.30
N GLU A 91 -9.75 18.78 5.98
CA GLU A 91 -8.41 18.61 5.39
C GLU A 91 -8.08 17.13 5.19
N LEU A 92 -8.29 16.27 6.21
CA LEU A 92 -8.11 14.83 6.09
C LEU A 92 -8.97 14.26 4.94
N ARG A 93 -10.23 14.68 4.81
CA ARG A 93 -11.11 14.29 3.70
C ARG A 93 -10.49 14.65 2.35
N ARG A 94 -9.99 15.89 2.21
CA ARG A 94 -9.37 16.37 0.97
C ARG A 94 -8.14 15.55 0.61
N THR A 95 -7.24 15.34 1.58
CA THR A 95 -6.00 14.58 1.38
C THR A 95 -6.32 13.12 1.04
N VAL A 96 -7.12 12.42 1.85
CA VAL A 96 -7.48 11.01 1.61
C VAL A 96 -8.18 10.82 0.26
N SER A 97 -9.08 11.74 -0.15
CA SER A 97 -9.74 11.68 -1.46
C SER A 97 -8.74 11.66 -2.61
N ILE A 98 -7.79 12.59 -2.60
CA ILE A 98 -6.77 12.72 -3.66
C ILE A 98 -5.80 11.52 -3.64
N VAL A 99 -5.41 11.07 -2.43
CA VAL A 99 -4.53 9.90 -2.27
C VAL A 99 -5.23 8.63 -2.77
N VAL A 100 -6.53 8.44 -2.54
CA VAL A 100 -7.32 7.29 -3.01
C VAL A 100 -7.48 7.30 -4.54
N ASP A 101 -7.75 8.45 -5.15
CA ASP A 101 -7.85 8.56 -6.62
C ASP A 101 -6.54 8.17 -7.31
N ILE A 102 -5.40 8.54 -6.73
CA ILE A 102 -4.06 8.19 -7.22
C ILE A 102 -3.71 6.73 -6.90
N ALA A 103 -3.88 6.28 -5.66
CA ALA A 103 -3.53 4.93 -5.22
C ALA A 103 -4.31 3.84 -5.97
N SER A 104 -5.60 4.07 -6.24
CA SER A 104 -6.48 3.15 -7.00
C SER A 104 -6.05 2.93 -8.47
N VAL A 105 -5.10 3.71 -9.00
CA VAL A 105 -4.46 3.45 -10.31
C VAL A 105 -3.46 2.30 -10.22
N PHE A 106 -2.82 2.14 -9.07
CA PHE A 106 -1.75 1.15 -8.85
C PHE A 106 -2.28 -0.17 -8.28
N ASP A 107 -3.46 -0.13 -7.65
CA ASP A 107 -4.18 -1.28 -7.10
C ASP A 107 -5.39 -1.68 -7.98
N PRO A 108 -5.27 -2.75 -8.81
CA PRO A 108 -6.36 -3.22 -9.67
C PRO A 108 -7.55 -3.82 -8.92
N ASP A 109 -7.39 -4.19 -7.65
CA ASP A 109 -8.46 -4.72 -6.79
C ASP A 109 -9.14 -3.58 -6.00
N GLY A 110 -8.37 -2.54 -5.68
CA GLY A 110 -8.85 -1.26 -5.14
C GLY A 110 -8.40 -1.09 -3.69
N VAL A 111 -8.49 0.13 -3.17
CA VAL A 111 -7.92 0.42 -1.86
C VAL A 111 -8.91 0.17 -0.73
N ASP A 112 -8.42 -0.37 0.38
CA ASP A 112 -9.22 -0.61 1.56
C ASP A 112 -9.12 0.56 2.55
N ILE A 113 -10.23 0.98 3.13
CA ILE A 113 -10.28 2.11 4.06
C ILE A 113 -10.92 1.66 5.36
N PHE A 114 -10.11 1.61 6.41
CA PHE A 114 -10.53 1.32 7.77
C PHE A 114 -10.66 2.64 8.52
N PHE A 115 -11.76 2.82 9.23
CA PHE A 115 -11.92 3.95 10.14
C PHE A 115 -11.67 3.49 11.59
N LEU A 116 -11.52 4.44 12.52
CA LEU A 116 -11.33 4.11 13.94
C LEU A 116 -12.64 3.72 14.63
N ASN A 117 -13.73 4.42 14.28
CA ASN A 117 -15.02 4.38 14.95
C ASN A 117 -16.22 3.99 14.05
N ARG A 118 -16.01 3.68 12.77
CA ARG A 118 -17.03 3.19 11.83
C ARG A 118 -16.55 2.00 10.99
N GLU A 119 -17.47 1.34 10.30
CA GLU A 119 -17.20 0.17 9.45
C GLU A 119 -16.23 0.46 8.30
N PRO A 120 -15.36 -0.49 7.91
CA PRO A 120 -14.41 -0.31 6.83
C PRO A 120 -15.07 -0.38 5.45
N MET A 121 -14.59 0.43 4.52
CA MET A 121 -14.88 0.32 3.09
C MET A 121 -13.79 -0.53 2.41
N ARG A 122 -14.17 -1.29 1.38
CA ARG A 122 -13.28 -2.24 0.69
C ARG A 122 -13.25 -2.02 -0.81
N ASN A 123 -12.12 -2.28 -1.45
CA ASN A 123 -11.94 -2.23 -2.90
C ASN A 123 -12.32 -0.88 -3.55
N VAL A 124 -12.13 0.25 -2.84
CA VAL A 124 -12.53 1.58 -3.31
C VAL A 124 -11.73 1.97 -4.56
N LYS A 125 -12.41 2.53 -5.57
CA LYS A 125 -11.83 2.83 -6.90
C LYS A 125 -11.65 4.31 -7.21
N ASN A 126 -12.23 5.20 -6.41
CA ASN A 126 -12.21 6.64 -6.61
C ASN A 126 -12.71 7.39 -5.37
N ALA A 127 -12.49 8.70 -5.33
CA ALA A 127 -12.95 9.58 -4.25
C ALA A 127 -14.48 9.78 -4.16
N GLU A 128 -15.24 9.57 -5.25
CA GLU A 128 -16.71 9.78 -5.23
C GLU A 128 -17.41 8.82 -4.27
N GLU A 129 -16.92 7.57 -4.19
CA GLU A 129 -17.38 6.55 -3.24
C GLU A 129 -17.25 7.00 -1.77
N LEU A 130 -16.33 7.94 -1.47
CA LEU A 130 -16.06 8.39 -0.12
C LEU A 130 -16.98 9.53 0.35
N LYS A 131 -17.68 10.20 -0.58
CA LYS A 131 -18.55 11.34 -0.26
C LYS A 131 -19.62 11.01 0.80
N PRO A 132 -20.33 9.85 0.75
CA PRO A 132 -21.33 9.52 1.76
C PRO A 132 -20.72 9.30 3.16
N VAL A 133 -19.55 8.66 3.25
CA VAL A 133 -18.92 8.37 4.55
C VAL A 133 -18.28 9.61 5.17
N PHE A 134 -17.72 10.51 4.37
CA PHE A 134 -17.17 11.78 4.83
C PHE A 134 -18.23 12.84 5.17
N ALA A 135 -19.48 12.67 4.71
CA ALA A 135 -20.61 13.52 5.12
C ALA A 135 -21.05 13.26 6.58
N MET A 136 -20.67 12.13 7.18
CA MET A 136 -20.89 11.86 8.60
C MET A 136 -19.74 12.44 9.43
N PRO A 137 -20.03 13.28 10.45
CA PRO A 137 -18.99 13.91 11.27
C PRO A 137 -18.19 12.86 12.05
N PRO A 138 -16.92 13.15 12.40
CA PRO A 138 -16.09 12.26 13.19
C PRO A 138 -16.47 12.34 14.69
N SER A 139 -16.39 11.21 15.39
CA SER A 139 -16.73 11.08 16.81
C SER A 139 -16.14 9.79 17.40
N GLY A 140 -15.91 9.78 18.72
CA GLY A 140 -15.36 8.62 19.43
C GLY A 140 -13.86 8.75 19.76
N PRO A 141 -13.26 7.69 20.34
CA PRO A 141 -11.83 7.65 20.69
C PRO A 141 -10.91 7.46 19.48
N THR A 142 -9.61 7.33 19.72
CA THR A 142 -8.53 7.18 18.72
C THR A 142 -7.82 5.82 18.81
N PRO A 143 -8.52 4.66 18.70
CA PRO A 143 -8.01 3.30 18.90
C PRO A 143 -7.14 2.74 17.75
N ILE A 144 -6.14 3.50 17.30
CA ILE A 144 -5.26 3.15 16.16
C ILE A 144 -4.63 1.76 16.34
N ALA A 145 -4.16 1.41 17.53
CA ALA A 145 -3.51 0.12 17.77
C ALA A 145 -4.46 -1.08 17.62
N ARG A 146 -5.76 -0.93 17.92
CA ARG A 146 -6.78 -1.97 17.66
C ARG A 146 -7.01 -2.12 16.17
N VAL A 147 -7.22 -1.00 15.46
CA VAL A 147 -7.52 -1.02 14.03
C VAL A 147 -6.31 -1.50 13.21
N LEU A 148 -5.09 -1.06 13.53
CA LEU A 148 -3.88 -1.53 12.87
C LEU A 148 -3.69 -3.05 13.01
N ARG A 149 -3.99 -3.65 14.17
CA ARG A 149 -4.03 -5.12 14.32
C ARG A 149 -5.07 -5.76 13.42
N HIS A 150 -6.26 -5.17 13.31
CA HIS A 150 -7.31 -5.65 12.42
C HIS A 150 -6.88 -5.59 10.94
N VAL A 151 -6.26 -4.49 10.48
CA VAL A 151 -5.68 -4.39 9.13
C VAL A 151 -4.63 -5.49 8.90
N LEU A 152 -3.66 -5.61 9.81
CA LEU A 152 -2.58 -6.60 9.72
C LEU A 152 -3.08 -8.05 9.69
N GLN A 153 -4.17 -8.35 10.40
CA GLN A 153 -4.81 -9.66 10.39
C GLN A 153 -5.62 -9.90 9.11
N ALA A 154 -6.46 -8.94 8.70
CA ALA A 154 -7.28 -9.04 7.49
C ALA A 154 -6.42 -9.21 6.23
N LYS A 155 -5.37 -8.40 6.11
CA LYS A 155 -4.42 -8.41 4.98
C LYS A 155 -3.30 -9.47 5.11
N GLN A 156 -3.30 -10.29 6.17
CA GLN A 156 -2.18 -11.20 6.44
C GLN A 156 -1.94 -12.19 5.29
N LEU A 157 -2.99 -12.73 4.68
CA LEU A 157 -2.88 -13.71 3.60
C LEU A 157 -2.38 -13.08 2.30
N GLU A 158 -2.80 -11.85 2.01
CA GLU A 158 -2.39 -11.09 0.81
C GLU A 158 -0.90 -10.73 0.89
N VAL A 159 -0.43 -10.28 2.06
CA VAL A 159 1.00 -10.00 2.31
C VAL A 159 1.85 -11.27 2.47
N GLN A 160 1.25 -12.42 2.79
CA GLN A 160 1.95 -13.69 2.95
C GLN A 160 1.69 -14.68 1.81
N GLU A 161 1.25 -14.23 0.62
CA GLU A 161 1.14 -15.06 -0.59
C GLU A 161 2.49 -15.77 -0.84
N ARG A 162 2.57 -17.01 -0.35
CA ARG A 162 3.65 -17.97 -0.52
C ARG A 162 3.10 -19.07 -1.42
N LYS A 163 3.70 -19.25 -2.59
CA LYS A 163 3.52 -20.47 -3.37
C LYS A 163 4.88 -21.13 -3.56
N LEU A 164 5.15 -22.13 -2.73
CA LEU A 164 6.26 -23.05 -2.94
C LEU A 164 5.97 -23.83 -4.23
N LEU A 165 6.67 -23.49 -5.30
CA LEU A 165 6.67 -24.24 -6.55
C LEU A 165 7.50 -25.52 -6.35
N ILE A 166 6.85 -26.67 -6.13
CA ILE A 166 7.49 -27.97 -6.32
C ILE A 166 7.16 -28.45 -7.73
N LEU A 167 8.10 -28.28 -8.64
CA LEU A 167 8.02 -28.79 -10.01
C LEU A 167 8.51 -30.24 -10.01
N ILE A 168 7.62 -31.21 -10.21
CA ILE A 168 7.99 -32.59 -10.59
C ILE A 168 7.42 -32.84 -11.98
N ALA A 169 8.28 -32.68 -12.99
CA ALA A 169 7.99 -33.13 -14.35
C ALA A 169 8.64 -34.51 -14.53
N THR A 170 7.81 -35.55 -14.53
CA THR A 170 8.20 -36.91 -14.95
C THR A 170 7.24 -37.38 -16.02
N ASP A 171 7.75 -38.03 -17.06
CA ASP A 171 6.98 -38.66 -18.14
C ASP A 171 6.49 -40.08 -17.77
N GLY A 172 6.86 -40.56 -16.57
CA GLY A 172 6.49 -41.87 -16.04
C GLY A 172 5.85 -41.81 -14.63
N ILE A 173 5.21 -42.93 -14.28
CA ILE A 173 4.60 -43.19 -12.97
C ILE A 173 5.71 -43.37 -11.92
N PRO A 174 5.62 -42.78 -10.71
CA PRO A 174 6.65 -42.92 -9.69
C PRO A 174 6.87 -44.38 -9.28
N THR A 175 8.10 -44.83 -9.41
CA THR A 175 8.57 -46.15 -8.96
C THR A 175 9.53 -45.99 -7.79
N ASN A 176 9.57 -47.01 -6.92
CA ASN A 176 10.62 -47.13 -5.90
C ASN A 176 11.99 -47.49 -6.53
N ASP A 177 13.03 -47.60 -5.69
CA ASP A 177 14.40 -47.94 -6.11
C ASP A 177 14.53 -49.33 -6.80
N SER A 178 13.48 -50.16 -6.75
CA SER A 178 13.39 -51.45 -7.45
C SER A 178 12.47 -51.43 -8.69
N GLY A 179 12.05 -50.25 -9.16
CA GLY A 179 11.30 -50.08 -10.40
C GLY A 179 9.83 -50.49 -10.33
N GLN A 180 9.30 -50.77 -9.13
CA GLN A 180 7.88 -51.09 -8.93
C GLN A 180 7.08 -49.82 -8.62
N GLN A 181 5.86 -49.72 -9.16
CA GLN A 181 4.98 -48.57 -8.96
C GLN A 181 4.65 -48.41 -7.47
N ASP A 182 5.02 -47.26 -6.88
CA ASP A 182 4.78 -46.98 -5.46
C ASP A 182 4.09 -45.63 -5.28
N THR A 183 2.79 -45.63 -5.61
CA THR A 183 1.92 -44.48 -5.37
C THR A 183 1.64 -44.25 -3.89
N LYS A 184 1.75 -45.29 -3.04
CA LYS A 184 1.41 -45.23 -1.61
C LYS A 184 2.47 -44.54 -0.77
N THR A 185 3.75 -44.71 -1.07
CA THR A 185 4.83 -44.00 -0.36
C THR A 185 4.80 -42.51 -0.69
N LEU A 186 4.61 -42.14 -1.97
CA LEU A 186 4.43 -40.73 -2.36
C LEU A 186 3.17 -40.13 -1.73
N GLU A 187 2.06 -40.87 -1.71
CA GLU A 187 0.83 -40.46 -1.03
C GLU A 187 1.04 -40.28 0.48
N ASN A 188 1.82 -41.15 1.14
CA ASN A 188 2.12 -41.04 2.57
C ASN A 188 2.99 -39.83 2.91
N VAL A 189 4.04 -39.53 2.12
CA VAL A 189 4.88 -38.33 2.31
C VAL A 189 4.04 -37.05 2.13
N LEU A 190 3.16 -37.01 1.13
CA LEU A 190 2.26 -35.87 0.91
C LEU A 190 1.19 -35.70 2.00
N ARG A 191 0.73 -36.80 2.63
CA ARG A 191 -0.35 -36.79 3.63
C ARG A 191 0.12 -36.68 5.09
N HIS A 192 1.23 -37.30 5.47
CA HIS A 192 1.54 -37.57 6.88
C HIS A 192 2.74 -36.79 7.45
N GLU A 193 3.68 -36.32 6.63
CA GLU A 193 4.83 -35.51 7.10
C GLU A 193 4.52 -34.00 7.23
N ARG A 194 3.26 -33.59 7.07
CA ARG A 194 2.85 -32.18 7.01
C ARG A 194 1.95 -31.73 8.17
N LYS A 195 2.52 -31.48 9.35
CA LYS A 195 1.88 -30.67 10.43
C LYS A 195 2.92 -29.96 11.31
N PRO A 196 2.60 -28.82 11.95
CA PRO A 196 1.53 -27.83 11.68
C PRO A 196 2.15 -26.41 11.47
N ILE A 197 1.59 -25.34 10.86
CA ILE A 197 0.33 -24.90 10.18
C ILE A 197 0.83 -24.15 8.90
N ASN A 198 0.16 -24.01 7.73
CA ASN A 198 -1.24 -23.73 7.39
C ASN A 198 -1.61 -24.33 6.00
N ARG A 199 -2.90 -24.29 5.63
CA ARG A 199 -3.48 -24.95 4.43
C ARG A 199 -2.76 -24.62 3.10
N ILE A 200 -2.37 -25.65 2.32
CA ILE A 200 -1.87 -25.52 0.94
C ILE A 200 -2.95 -26.01 -0.05
N PRO A 201 -3.59 -25.13 -0.85
CA PRO A 201 -4.39 -25.54 -1.99
C PRO A 201 -3.47 -25.96 -3.16
N VAL A 202 -3.81 -27.06 -3.83
CA VAL A 202 -3.09 -27.55 -5.02
C VAL A 202 -3.93 -27.28 -6.25
N THR A 203 -3.43 -26.45 -7.17
CA THR A 203 -4.09 -26.10 -8.43
C THR A 203 -3.34 -26.73 -9.60
N ILE A 204 -4.03 -27.59 -10.37
CA ILE A 204 -3.50 -28.21 -11.59
C ILE A 204 -4.10 -27.47 -12.80
N ILE A 205 -3.36 -26.53 -13.38
CA ILE A 205 -3.75 -25.87 -14.65
C ILE A 205 -2.51 -25.71 -15.54
N ALA A 206 -2.65 -26.06 -16.81
CA ALA A 206 -1.60 -25.95 -17.81
C ALA A 206 -1.33 -24.49 -18.23
N SER A 207 -0.05 -24.14 -18.31
CA SER A 207 0.50 -23.09 -19.20
C SER A 207 -0.19 -21.72 -19.21
N LYS A 208 0.05 -20.93 -18.16
CA LYS A 208 0.58 -19.57 -18.33
C LYS A 208 1.40 -19.23 -17.08
N GLN A 209 2.65 -18.76 -17.26
CA GLN A 209 3.49 -18.33 -16.14
C GLN A 209 2.82 -17.11 -15.49
N LEU A 210 2.11 -17.31 -14.37
CA LEU A 210 1.79 -16.23 -13.46
C LEU A 210 2.99 -16.10 -12.52
N GLU A 211 3.81 -15.09 -12.77
CA GLU A 211 4.74 -14.60 -11.75
C GLU A 211 3.89 -14.10 -10.59
N VAL A 212 3.80 -14.91 -9.53
CA VAL A 212 3.15 -14.52 -8.28
C VAL A 212 4.10 -13.56 -7.59
N GLN A 213 4.00 -12.29 -7.99
CA GLN A 213 4.77 -11.20 -7.42
C GLN A 213 4.37 -11.08 -5.94
N GLU A 214 5.35 -11.16 -5.05
CA GLU A 214 5.14 -11.09 -3.61
C GLU A 214 4.56 -9.71 -3.21
N ARG A 215 3.22 -9.58 -3.14
CA ARG A 215 2.55 -8.32 -2.79
C ARG A 215 3.08 -7.74 -1.47
N LYS A 216 3.25 -6.42 -1.45
CA LYS A 216 3.52 -5.64 -0.25
C LYS A 216 2.24 -4.91 0.16
N LEU A 217 2.10 -4.55 1.43
CA LEU A 217 0.98 -3.75 1.93
C LEU A 217 1.49 -2.39 2.37
N LEU A 218 1.10 -1.32 1.69
CA LEU A 218 1.27 0.04 2.20
C LEU A 218 0.10 0.35 3.13
N ILE A 219 0.40 0.76 4.37
CA ILE A 219 -0.62 1.26 5.31
C ILE A 219 -0.43 2.75 5.50
N LEU A 220 -1.43 3.56 5.15
CA LEU A 220 -1.44 4.99 5.47
C LEU A 220 -2.31 5.21 6.71
N ILE A 221 -1.81 5.90 7.73
CA ILE A 221 -2.56 6.21 8.96
C ILE A 221 -2.69 7.73 9.06
N ALA A 222 -3.87 8.29 8.77
CA ALA A 222 -4.13 9.71 8.94
C ALA A 222 -4.76 9.95 10.32
N THR A 223 -4.14 10.77 11.18
CA THR A 223 -4.57 11.02 12.58
C THR A 223 -4.10 12.38 13.08
N ASP A 224 -4.86 13.02 13.97
CA ASP A 224 -4.55 14.34 14.52
C ASP A 224 -3.96 14.35 15.93
N GLY A 225 -3.61 13.19 16.50
CA GLY A 225 -3.26 13.19 17.92
C GLY A 225 -2.63 11.93 18.50
N ILE A 226 -2.87 11.80 19.80
CA ILE A 226 -2.27 10.77 20.65
C ILE A 226 -3.21 9.56 20.62
N PRO A 227 -2.76 8.36 20.19
CA PRO A 227 -3.57 7.16 20.18
C PRO A 227 -4.13 6.88 21.57
N THR A 228 -5.35 6.40 21.62
CA THR A 228 -6.03 6.00 22.86
C THR A 228 -6.45 4.53 22.81
N ASN A 229 -6.81 3.97 23.95
CA ASN A 229 -7.54 2.71 24.00
C ASN A 229 -9.04 2.92 23.72
N ASP A 230 -9.82 1.85 23.65
CA ASP A 230 -11.28 1.93 23.41
C ASP A 230 -12.06 2.65 24.54
N SER A 231 -11.42 2.96 25.66
CA SER A 231 -11.95 3.79 26.76
C SER A 231 -11.47 5.24 26.72
N GLY A 232 -10.79 5.67 25.65
CA GLY A 232 -10.31 7.04 25.46
C GLY A 232 -9.06 7.43 26.27
N GLN A 233 -8.37 6.48 26.90
CA GLN A 233 -7.12 6.75 27.64
C GLN A 233 -5.91 6.64 26.71
N GLN A 234 -4.95 7.57 26.83
CA GLN A 234 -3.75 7.61 25.97
C GLN A 234 -2.93 6.30 26.04
N ASP A 235 -2.57 5.76 24.88
CA ASP A 235 -1.90 4.47 24.72
C ASP A 235 -0.91 4.43 23.52
N THR A 236 0.08 5.33 23.56
CA THR A 236 1.20 5.34 22.59
C THR A 236 2.03 4.06 22.63
N LYS A 237 2.16 3.43 23.80
CA LYS A 237 2.99 2.22 23.99
C LYS A 237 2.43 1.02 23.23
N THR A 238 1.11 0.83 23.22
CA THR A 238 0.52 -0.27 22.45
C THR A 238 0.67 -0.04 20.95
N LEU A 239 0.53 1.20 20.46
CA LEU A 239 0.77 1.51 19.04
C LEU A 239 2.24 1.27 18.65
N GLU A 240 3.21 1.68 19.47
CA GLU A 240 4.64 1.41 19.23
C GLU A 240 4.92 -0.10 19.17
N ASN A 241 4.31 -0.88 20.07
CA ASN A 241 4.46 -2.34 20.07
C ASN A 241 3.93 -2.97 18.77
N VAL A 242 2.77 -2.51 18.28
CA VAL A 242 2.22 -3.00 17.01
C VAL A 242 3.17 -2.67 15.85
N LEU A 243 3.62 -1.42 15.74
CA LEU A 243 4.51 -0.95 14.66
C LEU A 243 5.89 -1.62 14.65
N ARG A 244 6.44 -1.97 15.82
CA ARG A 244 7.77 -2.61 15.97
C ARG A 244 7.75 -4.13 15.95
N HIS A 245 6.75 -4.76 16.56
CA HIS A 245 6.84 -6.18 16.95
C HIS A 245 5.71 -7.06 16.40
N GLU A 246 4.55 -6.49 16.06
CA GLU A 246 3.41 -7.23 15.50
C GLU A 246 3.33 -7.08 13.97
N ARG A 247 3.69 -5.90 13.43
CA ARG A 247 3.81 -5.63 11.99
C ARG A 247 4.89 -6.50 11.34
N LYS A 248 4.47 -7.63 10.77
CA LYS A 248 5.37 -8.65 10.19
C LYS A 248 4.84 -9.21 8.86
N PRO A 249 5.70 -9.36 7.83
CA PRO A 249 7.13 -9.03 7.82
C PRO A 249 7.36 -7.53 7.54
N ILE A 250 8.17 -6.86 8.36
CA ILE A 250 8.32 -5.39 8.36
C ILE A 250 8.83 -4.81 7.03
N ASN A 251 9.54 -5.59 6.22
CA ASN A 251 10.04 -5.21 4.89
C ASN A 251 8.98 -5.29 3.76
N ARG A 252 7.81 -5.87 4.02
CA ARG A 252 6.66 -5.89 3.10
C ARG A 252 5.48 -5.06 3.59
N ILE A 253 5.59 -4.41 4.76
CA ILE A 253 4.53 -3.59 5.35
C ILE A 253 5.06 -2.19 5.71
N PRO A 254 5.43 -1.34 4.74
CA PRO A 254 5.70 0.07 5.01
C PRO A 254 4.45 0.77 5.56
N VAL A 255 4.66 1.76 6.43
CA VAL A 255 3.60 2.57 7.04
C VAL A 255 3.96 4.04 6.87
N THR A 256 3.04 4.86 6.36
CA THR A 256 3.13 6.32 6.45
C THR A 256 2.11 6.80 7.49
N ILE A 257 2.50 7.66 8.42
CA ILE A 257 1.56 8.36 9.30
C ILE A 257 1.41 9.80 8.79
N ILE A 258 0.19 10.24 8.52
CA ILE A 258 -0.14 11.61 8.13
C ILE A 258 -0.62 12.32 9.39
N ALA A 259 0.15 13.28 9.88
CA ALA A 259 -0.19 14.09 11.04
C ALA A 259 -1.15 15.22 10.63
N CYS A 260 -2.39 15.17 11.12
CA CYS A 260 -3.43 16.14 10.80
C CYS A 260 -3.61 17.19 11.92
N THR A 261 -2.52 17.74 12.45
CA THR A 261 -2.53 18.66 13.59
C THR A 261 -1.43 19.71 13.49
N ASP A 262 -1.73 20.90 14.01
CA ASP A 262 -0.86 22.07 14.19
C ASP A 262 -0.16 22.11 15.56
N ASP A 263 -0.44 21.11 16.42
CA ASP A 263 0.22 20.92 17.73
C ASP A 263 1.44 19.99 17.60
N ASP A 264 2.62 20.61 17.46
CA ASP A 264 3.93 19.94 17.42
C ASP A 264 4.21 19.06 18.65
N GLU A 265 3.72 19.43 19.85
CA GLU A 265 3.96 18.67 21.07
C GLU A 265 3.17 17.35 21.05
N CYS A 266 1.93 17.38 20.55
CA CYS A 266 1.11 16.19 20.38
C CYS A 266 1.74 15.16 19.43
N ILE A 267 2.52 15.57 18.42
CA ILE A 267 3.12 14.66 17.42
C ILE A 267 4.62 14.41 17.58
N GLY A 268 5.32 15.09 18.48
CA GLY A 268 6.76 14.92 18.69
C GLY A 268 7.22 13.48 18.96
N TYR A 269 6.32 12.60 19.43
CA TYR A 269 6.59 11.17 19.58
C TYR A 269 6.71 10.43 18.22
N LEU A 270 5.92 10.81 17.22
CA LEU A 270 5.94 10.28 15.84
C LEU A 270 7.27 10.61 15.16
N ASN A 271 7.72 11.86 15.28
CA ASN A 271 9.01 12.35 14.76
C ASN A 271 10.24 11.70 15.42
N ASN A 272 10.04 10.99 16.54
CA ASN A 272 11.04 10.12 17.17
C ASN A 272 10.88 8.65 16.76
N TRP A 273 9.68 8.21 16.38
CA TRP A 273 9.39 6.87 15.88
C TRP A 273 9.87 6.66 14.44
N ASP A 274 9.60 7.57 13.50
CA ASP A 274 10.18 7.58 12.14
C ASP A 274 11.68 7.22 12.18
N LYS A 275 12.44 8.01 12.96
CA LYS A 275 13.89 7.89 13.11
C LYS A 275 14.33 6.50 13.58
N LYS A 276 13.47 5.75 14.27
CA LYS A 276 13.77 4.51 15.01
C LYS A 276 13.01 3.27 14.55
N ILE A 277 11.99 3.38 13.70
CA ILE A 277 11.18 2.26 13.23
C ILE A 277 11.47 2.06 11.73
N PRO A 278 11.88 0.87 11.28
CA PRO A 278 12.11 0.63 9.85
C PRO A 278 10.82 0.75 9.04
N ASN A 279 10.92 1.34 7.84
CA ASN A 279 9.81 1.52 6.90
C ASN A 279 8.58 2.17 7.58
N LEU A 280 8.84 3.20 8.38
CA LEU A 280 7.84 4.11 8.94
C LEU A 280 8.26 5.52 8.51
N ASP A 281 7.35 6.24 7.87
CA ASP A 281 7.47 7.66 7.53
C ASP A 281 6.39 8.44 8.29
N VAL A 282 6.64 9.73 8.53
CA VAL A 282 5.71 10.67 9.15
C VAL A 282 5.68 11.93 8.28
N ALA A 283 4.51 12.25 7.75
CA ALA A 283 4.27 13.43 6.94
C ALA A 283 3.38 14.40 7.71
N ASP A 284 3.85 15.63 7.90
CA ASP A 284 3.09 16.74 8.48
C ASP A 284 2.16 17.37 7.42
N ASP A 285 1.44 18.44 7.77
CA ASP A 285 0.59 19.15 6.82
C ASP A 285 1.39 19.73 5.63
N TYR A 286 0.74 19.88 4.48
CA TYR A 286 1.38 20.35 3.25
C TYR A 286 2.14 21.67 3.39
N LYS A 287 1.66 22.62 4.21
CA LYS A 287 2.33 23.93 4.38
C LYS A 287 3.62 23.76 5.17
N SER A 288 3.59 22.97 6.24
CA SER A 288 4.77 22.68 7.07
C SER A 288 5.80 21.88 6.27
N GLU A 289 5.41 20.75 5.68
CA GLU A 289 6.25 19.90 4.82
C GLU A 289 6.90 20.70 3.67
N ARG A 290 6.11 21.50 2.93
CA ARG A 290 6.67 22.34 1.86
C ARG A 290 7.67 23.36 2.39
N THR A 291 7.42 23.93 3.57
CA THR A 291 8.32 24.90 4.21
C THR A 291 9.64 24.23 4.59
N GLU A 292 9.62 22.98 5.06
CA GLU A 292 10.80 22.18 5.40
C GLU A 292 11.63 21.86 4.15
N ILE A 293 10.99 21.31 3.12
CA ILE A 293 11.62 21.02 1.82
C ILE A 293 12.22 22.30 1.20
N HIS A 294 11.53 23.45 1.28
CA HIS A 294 12.05 24.73 0.79
C HIS A 294 13.22 25.29 1.60
N LYS A 295 13.36 24.95 2.90
CA LYS A 295 14.58 25.28 3.68
C LYS A 295 15.81 24.54 3.11
N VAL A 296 15.66 23.28 2.71
CA VAL A 296 16.78 22.44 2.24
C VAL A 296 17.02 22.58 0.74
N GLN A 297 16.02 22.32 -0.10
CA GLN A 297 16.15 22.36 -1.56
C GLN A 297 16.29 23.81 -2.08
N GLY A 298 15.63 24.77 -1.42
CA GLY A 298 15.54 26.17 -1.83
C GLY A 298 14.14 26.55 -2.32
N LYS A 299 13.82 27.84 -2.29
CA LYS A 299 12.47 28.39 -2.57
C LYS A 299 11.95 28.12 -3.98
N GLU A 300 12.84 27.98 -4.96
CA GLU A 300 12.50 27.70 -6.36
C GLU A 300 12.28 26.19 -6.62
N PHE A 301 12.38 25.33 -5.61
CA PHE A 301 12.12 23.90 -5.77
C PHE A 301 10.62 23.67 -5.98
N PRO A 302 10.19 23.06 -7.11
CA PRO A 302 8.79 22.78 -7.36
C PRO A 302 8.30 21.70 -6.40
N PHE A 303 7.27 22.03 -5.62
CA PHE A 303 6.58 21.11 -4.73
C PHE A 303 5.11 21.52 -4.63
N SER A 304 4.29 20.92 -5.49
CA SER A 304 2.84 21.11 -5.53
C SER A 304 2.13 20.34 -4.41
N PHE A 305 0.82 20.51 -4.27
CA PHE A 305 0.03 19.63 -3.40
C PHE A 305 -0.01 18.19 -3.92
N GLY A 306 0.09 17.98 -5.25
CA GLY A 306 0.23 16.65 -5.82
C GLY A 306 1.57 16.01 -5.44
N ASP A 307 2.68 16.77 -5.51
CA ASP A 307 4.00 16.29 -5.09
C ASP A 307 4.02 15.87 -3.62
N TYR A 308 3.32 16.62 -2.75
CA TYR A 308 3.08 16.24 -1.36
C TYR A 308 2.33 14.91 -1.21
N VAL A 309 1.23 14.71 -1.95
CA VAL A 309 0.50 13.43 -1.94
C VAL A 309 1.39 12.28 -2.41
N VAL A 310 2.28 12.50 -3.37
CA VAL A 310 3.27 11.49 -3.78
C VAL A 310 4.31 11.25 -2.67
N LYS A 311 4.80 12.27 -1.95
CA LYS A 311 5.68 12.06 -0.77
C LYS A 311 4.98 11.18 0.27
N VAL A 312 3.75 11.50 0.65
CA VAL A 312 2.92 10.71 1.58
C VAL A 312 2.80 9.24 1.15
N LEU A 313 2.62 8.98 -0.14
CA LEU A 313 2.53 7.64 -0.71
C LEU A 313 3.88 6.89 -0.77
N MET A 314 5.00 7.61 -0.86
CA MET A 314 6.30 7.04 -1.21
C MET A 314 7.39 7.15 -0.14
N GLY A 315 7.26 8.00 0.88
CA GLY A 315 8.32 8.22 1.88
C GLY A 315 8.74 6.93 2.59
N ALA A 316 7.77 6.16 3.12
CA ALA A 316 8.03 4.85 3.71
C ALA A 316 8.49 3.75 2.71
N VAL A 317 8.60 4.07 1.41
CA VAL A 317 8.84 3.13 0.29
C VAL A 317 10.15 3.41 -0.46
N ASP A 318 10.53 4.68 -0.61
CA ASP A 318 11.69 5.16 -1.38
C ASP A 318 12.40 6.30 -0.63
N ASP A 319 13.60 5.99 -0.14
CA ASP A 319 14.58 6.85 0.56
C ASP A 319 14.76 8.26 -0.05
N TRP A 320 14.47 8.41 -1.35
CA TRP A 320 14.53 9.70 -2.02
C TRP A 320 13.46 10.68 -1.53
N PHE A 321 12.24 10.20 -1.27
CA PHE A 321 11.14 11.01 -0.72
C PHE A 321 11.30 11.25 0.78
N ASP A 322 11.69 10.21 1.52
CA ASP A 322 11.99 10.20 2.97
C ASP A 322 13.00 11.27 3.40
N THR A 323 13.81 11.78 2.46
CA THR A 323 14.89 12.72 2.77
C THR A 323 14.89 14.00 1.92
N LEU A 324 13.74 14.38 1.33
CA LEU A 324 13.58 15.67 0.62
C LEU A 324 13.68 16.89 1.54
N ASP A 325 13.30 16.74 2.80
CA ASP A 325 13.40 17.72 3.88
C ASP A 325 14.75 17.65 4.61
N GLU A 326 15.46 16.52 4.55
CA GLU A 326 16.77 16.34 5.20
C GLU A 326 17.99 16.66 4.29
N ARG A 327 17.91 16.33 2.98
CA ARG A 327 19.07 16.32 2.07
C ARG A 327 18.74 16.92 0.71
N ARG A 328 19.63 17.78 0.19
CA ARG A 328 19.50 18.32 -1.16
C ARG A 328 19.52 17.20 -2.21
N VAL A 329 18.58 17.27 -3.15
CA VAL A 329 18.57 16.40 -4.33
C VAL A 329 19.75 16.77 -5.23
N THR A 330 20.77 15.91 -5.23
CA THR A 330 21.83 15.97 -6.23
C THR A 330 21.33 15.36 -7.54
N GLY A 331 21.72 15.94 -8.68
CA GLY A 331 21.18 15.55 -9.98
C GLY A 331 21.40 14.07 -10.33
N SER A 332 20.29 13.35 -10.50
CA SER A 332 20.15 12.04 -11.15
C SER A 332 21.16 10.93 -10.74
N GLY A 333 20.81 10.19 -9.68
CA GLY A 333 21.35 8.85 -9.41
C GLY A 333 20.50 8.15 -8.34
N PRO A 334 20.20 6.85 -8.45
CA PRO A 334 19.52 6.12 -7.38
C PRO A 334 20.44 6.03 -6.15
N PRO A 335 19.94 6.26 -4.92
CA PRO A 335 20.75 6.04 -3.71
C PRO A 335 21.11 4.56 -3.57
N ASP A 336 22.36 4.29 -3.17
CA ASP A 336 22.84 2.92 -2.93
C ASP A 336 21.97 2.22 -1.87
N ARG A 337 21.38 1.08 -2.24
CA ARG A 337 20.39 0.35 -1.42
C ARG A 337 20.94 -0.28 -0.13
N HIS A 338 22.14 0.09 0.35
CA HIS A 338 22.79 -0.45 1.55
C HIS A 338 23.37 0.68 2.44
N GLY A 339 22.50 1.62 2.84
CA GLY A 339 22.81 2.64 3.84
C GLY A 339 22.30 2.25 5.25
N SER A 340 23.19 1.76 6.12
CA SER A 340 22.84 1.65 7.56
C SER A 340 22.57 3.05 8.13
N LYS A 341 21.39 3.30 8.74
CA LYS A 341 20.96 4.63 9.22
C LYS A 341 22.11 5.37 9.92
N GLY A 342 22.62 6.41 9.27
CA GLY A 342 23.69 7.26 9.79
C GLY A 342 23.24 8.01 11.05
N LYS A 343 24.16 8.29 11.98
CA LYS A 343 23.85 9.02 13.22
C LYS A 343 23.34 10.43 12.89
N LYS A 344 22.03 10.69 13.05
CA LYS A 344 21.43 12.02 12.88
C LYS A 344 22.09 13.02 13.85
N SER A 345 22.58 14.14 13.31
CA SER A 345 23.24 15.22 14.05
C SER A 345 22.24 15.98 14.92
N LYS A 346 22.63 16.37 16.14
CA LYS A 346 21.81 17.27 16.97
C LYS A 346 21.78 18.66 16.35
N CYS A 347 20.61 19.19 16.03
CA CYS A 347 20.37 20.63 16.03
C CYS A 347 19.54 20.95 17.28
N CYS A 348 20.20 21.46 18.31
CA CYS A 348 19.54 22.10 19.44
C CYS A 348 19.54 23.59 19.16
N ILE A 349 18.38 24.23 19.21
CA ILE A 349 18.28 25.69 19.27
C ILE A 349 18.06 26.07 20.73
N SER A 350 18.82 27.08 21.16
CA SER A 350 18.88 27.67 22.51
C SER A 350 17.80 28.71 22.74
#